data_AF-A0A7K2ZJY6-F1
#
_entry.id   AF-A0A7K2ZJY6-F1
#
_cell.length_a   1.000
_cell.length_b   1.000
_cell.length_c   1.000
_cell.angle_alpha   90.00
_cell.angle_beta   90.00
_cell.angle_gamma   90.00
#
_symmetry.space_group_name_H-M   'P 1'
#
loop_
_entity.id
_entity.type
_entity.pdbx_description
1 polymer ?
#
loop_
_entity_poly.entity_id
_entity_poly.type
_entity_poly.pdbx_seq_one_letter_code
_entity_poly.pdbx_strand_id
1 'polypeptide(L)'
;MKPPVPELLMPALPVTPLVPAHDGTHDGHPVPLPRVAPGALVRTTLLSLPAEPAPAAAFRAALAELVVLEGRLAALAPALGDALYASRAGHTEDFHREVVLPLRRAVHNGREPRLTLLRRLDGLAGRVPELRAWLDARGRREDVLAVLRAGTDPALAAGRSVLAGLCREPSFLRAASFTSADLLRAVLRAGHGPTDRRARKEEAGVARHAVRAVARTTPLSAFTAVGWGVLPTPSAVDRGDVSWNGADLPVGSSRAVVRANRTLVDTLFAALAADPRRRSTLPHRMCSSLRDSGGRAAFARSRTAFTAARFLAVEDDEVVLGAAEPLRRLAALCDPPATLDALAGMLAEGGSAEPDPDQVAAAAAFLRQVCDAGLLVPVEPYAPQ
;
A
#
# COMPACT_ATOMS: atom_id res chain seq x y z
N MET A 1 -13.82 11.93 29.44
CA MET A 1 -13.72 10.56 29.97
C MET A 1 -14.18 9.60 28.87
N LYS A 2 -13.27 8.81 28.30
CA LYS A 2 -13.61 7.75 27.32
C LYS A 2 -13.84 6.44 28.10
N PRO A 3 -14.84 5.62 27.75
CA PRO A 3 -15.04 4.34 28.41
C PRO A 3 -13.92 3.36 27.99
N PRO A 4 -13.54 2.40 28.85
CA PRO A 4 -12.58 1.38 28.50
C PRO A 4 -13.18 0.41 27.48
N VAL A 5 -12.34 -0.03 26.55
CA VAL A 5 -12.65 -1.10 25.59
C VAL A 5 -12.56 -2.44 26.34
N PRO A 6 -13.53 -3.37 26.19
CA PRO A 6 -13.49 -4.64 26.91
C PRO A 6 -12.37 -5.54 26.39
N GLU A 7 -11.57 -6.07 27.31
CA GLU A 7 -10.61 -7.14 27.05
C GLU A 7 -11.34 -8.40 26.57
N LEU A 8 -10.97 -8.87 25.38
CA LEU A 8 -11.36 -10.19 24.88
C LEU A 8 -10.58 -11.25 25.66
N LEU A 9 -11.19 -11.76 26.73
CA LEU A 9 -10.77 -12.98 27.42
C LEU A 9 -11.01 -14.19 26.50
N MET A 10 -9.92 -14.72 25.95
CA MET A 10 -9.93 -16.03 25.31
C MET A 10 -9.86 -17.11 26.41
N PRO A 11 -10.82 -18.04 26.51
CA PRO A 11 -10.77 -19.10 27.51
C PRO A 11 -9.65 -20.09 27.21
N ALA A 12 -8.85 -20.38 28.24
CA ALA A 12 -7.90 -21.48 28.23
C ALA A 12 -8.67 -22.82 28.19
N LEU A 13 -8.47 -23.60 27.13
CA LEU A 13 -8.94 -24.98 27.08
C LEU A 13 -7.94 -25.90 27.79
N PRO A 14 -8.38 -26.79 28.70
CA PRO A 14 -7.50 -27.76 29.34
C PRO A 14 -7.16 -28.89 28.37
N VAL A 15 -5.87 -29.18 28.25
CA VAL A 15 -5.35 -30.36 27.57
C VAL A 15 -5.40 -31.52 28.55
N THR A 16 -6.07 -32.61 28.19
CA THR A 16 -5.86 -33.92 28.81
C THR A 16 -5.94 -34.99 27.73
N PRO A 17 -4.98 -35.92 27.62
CA PRO A 17 -4.97 -36.91 26.56
C PRO A 17 -5.76 -38.15 26.96
N LEU A 18 -6.54 -38.70 26.02
CA LEU A 18 -6.97 -40.09 26.09
C LEU A 18 -6.73 -40.73 24.72
N VAL A 19 -5.83 -41.71 24.68
CA VAL A 19 -5.66 -42.71 23.61
C VAL A 19 -6.32 -44.00 24.12
N PRO A 20 -6.94 -44.85 23.27
CA PRO A 20 -6.16 -45.98 22.76
C PRO A 20 -6.35 -46.31 21.26
N ALA A 21 -5.20 -46.61 20.63
CA ALA A 21 -4.89 -47.68 19.67
C ALA A 21 -5.82 -48.00 18.48
N HIS A 22 -5.32 -47.72 17.27
CA HIS A 22 -5.41 -48.66 16.15
C HIS A 22 -4.02 -48.81 15.49
N ASP A 23 -3.55 -50.06 15.45
CA ASP A 23 -2.32 -50.49 14.80
C ASP A 23 -2.43 -50.30 13.29
N GLY A 24 -1.45 -49.59 12.74
CA GLY A 24 -1.24 -49.40 11.32
C GLY A 24 0.11 -48.74 11.13
N THR A 25 1.14 -49.55 10.94
CA THR A 25 2.52 -49.14 10.72
C THR A 25 2.64 -48.37 9.41
N HIS A 26 2.45 -47.05 9.46
CA HIS A 26 3.06 -46.12 8.53
C HIS A 26 4.26 -45.50 9.24
N ASP A 27 5.46 -45.68 8.69
CA ASP A 27 6.64 -44.89 9.02
C ASP A 27 6.41 -43.44 8.58
N GLY A 28 5.55 -42.74 9.32
CA GLY A 28 5.32 -41.32 9.23
C GLY A 28 6.41 -40.63 10.03
N HIS A 29 7.39 -40.03 9.36
CA HIS A 29 8.19 -38.99 10.00
C HIS A 29 7.23 -37.96 10.59
N PRO A 30 7.20 -37.76 11.92
CA PRO A 30 6.29 -36.79 12.52
C PRO A 30 6.67 -35.42 11.98
N VAL A 31 5.82 -34.87 11.12
CA VAL A 31 5.94 -33.48 10.68
C VAL A 31 5.88 -32.63 11.95
N PRO A 32 6.96 -31.92 12.32
CA PRO A 32 6.97 -31.16 13.56
C PRO A 32 5.80 -30.17 13.52
N LEU A 33 4.94 -30.24 14.54
CA LEU A 33 3.85 -29.28 14.70
C LEU A 33 4.41 -27.86 14.60
N PRO A 34 3.77 -26.96 13.84
CA PRO A 34 4.27 -25.60 13.64
C PRO A 34 4.42 -24.93 15.01
N ARG A 35 5.67 -24.66 15.40
CA ARG A 35 5.96 -23.91 16.62
C ARG A 35 5.62 -22.45 16.36
N VAL A 36 4.58 -21.97 17.04
CA VAL A 36 4.22 -20.54 17.05
C VAL A 36 5.21 -19.83 17.97
N ALA A 37 6.21 -19.17 17.40
CA ALA A 37 7.07 -18.22 18.12
C ALA A 37 6.53 -16.79 17.89
N PRO A 38 6.56 -15.89 18.89
CA PRO A 38 6.17 -14.51 18.70
C PRO A 38 7.13 -13.83 17.73
N GLY A 39 6.73 -13.73 16.47
CA GLY A 39 7.45 -13.01 15.43
C GLY A 39 6.83 -11.65 15.14
N ALA A 40 7.65 -10.71 14.69
CA ALA A 40 7.19 -9.46 14.10
C ALA A 40 7.54 -9.41 12.62
N LEU A 41 6.57 -8.99 11.81
CA LEU A 41 6.80 -8.57 10.43
C LEU A 41 6.88 -7.05 10.41
N VAL A 42 8.02 -6.53 9.95
CA VAL A 42 8.30 -5.11 9.89
C VAL A 42 8.28 -4.66 8.43
N ARG A 43 7.58 -3.56 8.17
CA ARG A 43 7.57 -2.88 6.87
C ARG A 43 8.17 -1.51 7.05
N THR A 44 9.18 -1.19 6.26
CA THR A 44 9.89 0.09 6.36
C THR A 44 10.13 0.68 4.99
N THR A 45 10.21 2.01 4.93
CA THR A 45 10.63 2.72 3.72
C THR A 45 12.15 2.56 3.52
N LEU A 46 12.60 2.56 2.26
CA LEU A 46 14.02 2.54 1.95
C LEU A 46 14.66 3.93 1.91
N LEU A 47 13.84 4.97 2.09
CA LEU A 47 14.22 6.37 2.05
C LEU A 47 13.77 7.06 3.32
N SER A 48 14.66 7.87 3.84
CA SER A 48 14.36 8.78 4.94
C SER A 48 14.00 10.15 4.36
N LEU A 49 13.01 10.80 4.96
CA LEU A 49 12.74 12.20 4.66
C LEU A 49 13.92 13.03 5.22
N PRO A 50 14.62 13.82 4.40
CA PRO A 50 15.69 14.69 4.89
C PRO A 50 15.13 15.72 5.88
N ALA A 51 16.01 16.23 6.74
CA ALA A 51 15.67 17.34 7.60
C ALA A 51 15.11 18.51 6.77
N GLU A 52 14.12 19.20 7.34
CA GLU A 52 13.51 20.33 6.66
C GLU A 52 14.53 21.45 6.42
N PRO A 53 14.68 21.96 5.19
CA PRO A 53 15.57 23.09 4.92
C PRO A 53 15.11 24.36 5.64
N ALA A 54 16.08 25.17 6.12
CA ALA A 54 15.79 26.40 6.85
C ALA A 54 14.81 27.37 6.16
N PRO A 55 14.88 27.62 4.82
CA PRO A 55 13.89 28.47 4.16
C PRO A 55 12.46 27.92 4.22
N ALA A 56 12.30 26.60 4.09
CA ALA A 56 11.00 25.95 4.19
C ALA A 56 10.48 25.99 5.64
N ALA A 57 11.36 25.76 6.62
CA ALA A 57 11.01 25.80 8.04
C ALA A 57 10.56 27.20 8.46
N ALA A 58 11.30 28.25 8.04
CA ALA A 58 10.94 29.63 8.30
C ALA A 58 9.59 30.01 7.66
N PHE A 59 9.33 29.56 6.42
CA PHE A 59 8.05 29.77 5.75
C PHE A 59 6.89 29.07 6.47
N ARG A 60 7.07 27.82 6.90
CA ARG A 60 6.05 27.09 7.68
C ARG A 60 5.82 27.71 9.06
N ALA A 61 6.86 28.20 9.73
CA ALA A 61 6.73 28.92 10.99
C ALA A 61 5.93 30.23 10.82
N ALA A 62 6.23 31.02 9.78
CA ALA A 62 5.47 32.23 9.47
C ALA A 62 4.00 31.92 9.11
N LEU A 63 3.73 30.81 8.41
CA LEU A 63 2.36 30.38 8.11
C LEU A 63 1.61 29.97 9.39
N ALA A 64 2.26 29.25 10.30
CA ALA A 64 1.69 28.88 11.59
C ALA A 64 1.39 30.13 12.44
N GLU A 65 2.31 31.11 12.45
CA GLU A 65 2.10 32.39 13.11
C GLU A 65 0.90 33.16 12.53
N LEU A 66 0.77 33.19 11.19
CA LEU A 66 -0.39 33.80 10.54
C LEU A 66 -1.71 33.18 10.99
N VAL A 67 -1.78 31.84 11.07
CA VAL A 67 -2.98 31.13 11.56
C VAL A 67 -3.32 31.53 12.99
N VAL A 68 -2.32 31.63 13.88
CA VAL A 68 -2.51 32.09 15.26
C VAL A 68 -3.02 33.54 15.30
N LEU A 69 -2.47 34.42 14.46
CA LEU A 69 -2.87 35.83 14.39
C LEU A 69 -4.30 36.01 13.87
N GLU A 70 -4.70 35.26 12.85
CA GLU A 70 -6.09 35.24 12.36
C GLU A 70 -7.06 34.80 13.46
N GLY A 71 -6.71 33.74 14.20
CA GLY A 71 -7.48 33.31 15.38
C GLY A 71 -7.57 34.39 16.47
N ARG A 72 -6.47 35.08 16.74
CA ARG A 72 -6.43 36.18 17.73
C ARG A 72 -7.27 37.38 17.30
N LEU A 73 -7.20 37.80 16.03
CA LEU A 73 -7.99 38.90 15.49
C LEU A 73 -9.50 38.60 15.57
N ALA A 74 -9.89 37.37 15.25
CA ALA A 74 -11.28 36.92 15.39
C ALA A 74 -11.73 36.92 16.85
N ALA A 75 -10.88 36.47 17.78
CA ALA A 75 -11.20 36.44 19.22
C ALA A 75 -11.31 37.86 19.84
N LEU A 76 -10.53 38.83 19.37
CA LEU A 76 -10.58 40.22 19.85
C LEU A 76 -11.80 41.00 19.34
N ALA A 77 -12.39 40.60 18.20
CA ALA A 77 -13.39 41.39 17.51
C ALA A 77 -14.65 41.71 18.34
N PRO A 78 -15.25 40.78 19.13
CA PRO A 78 -16.42 41.09 19.95
C PRO A 78 -16.13 42.12 21.05
N ALA A 79 -15.09 41.88 21.86
CA ALA A 79 -14.70 42.77 22.95
C ALA A 79 -14.32 44.16 22.43
N LEU A 80 -13.64 44.23 21.28
CA LEU A 80 -13.36 45.50 20.61
C LEU A 80 -14.65 46.21 20.17
N GLY A 81 -15.62 45.48 19.62
CA GLY A 81 -16.92 46.04 19.24
C GLY A 81 -17.64 46.71 20.40
N ASP A 82 -17.63 46.07 21.58
CA ASP A 82 -18.23 46.58 22.81
C ASP A 82 -17.45 47.76 23.38
N ALA A 83 -16.12 47.68 23.40
CA ALA A 83 -15.27 48.77 23.88
C ALA A 83 -15.38 50.03 23.00
N LEU A 84 -15.46 49.86 21.67
CA LEU A 84 -15.74 50.97 20.74
C LEU A 84 -17.13 51.57 20.97
N TYR A 85 -18.14 50.76 21.28
CA TYR A 85 -19.46 51.26 21.64
C TYR A 85 -19.44 52.07 22.96
N ALA A 86 -18.80 51.53 24.00
CA ALA A 86 -18.65 52.17 25.31
C ALA A 86 -17.85 53.48 25.24
N SER A 87 -16.91 53.61 24.29
CA SER A 87 -16.08 54.81 24.11
C SER A 87 -16.86 56.07 23.70
N ARG A 88 -18.17 55.99 23.42
CA ARG A 88 -19.01 57.07 22.86
C ARG A 88 -18.88 58.41 23.60
N ALA A 89 -18.78 58.40 24.92
CA ALA A 89 -18.69 59.63 25.73
C ALA A 89 -17.35 60.38 25.58
N GLY A 90 -16.33 59.74 25.00
CA GLY A 90 -14.97 60.29 24.90
C GLY A 90 -14.67 61.10 23.64
N HIS A 91 -15.58 61.24 22.68
CA HIS A 91 -15.31 61.92 21.41
C HIS A 91 -16.53 62.65 20.84
N THR A 92 -16.30 63.52 19.86
CA THR A 92 -17.36 64.29 19.20
C THR A 92 -18.29 63.39 18.37
N GLU A 93 -19.52 63.84 18.12
CA GLU A 93 -20.49 63.09 17.30
C GLU A 93 -19.97 62.83 15.88
N ASP A 94 -19.31 63.81 15.27
CA ASP A 94 -18.71 63.69 13.93
C ASP A 94 -17.60 62.62 13.92
N PHE A 95 -16.72 62.62 14.92
CA PHE A 95 -15.69 61.59 15.06
C PHE A 95 -16.31 60.20 15.24
N HIS A 96 -17.39 60.10 16.04
CA HIS A 96 -18.09 58.84 16.21
C HIS A 96 -18.65 58.30 14.88
N ARG A 97 -19.32 59.17 14.11
CA ARG A 97 -19.93 58.81 12.83
C ARG A 97 -18.92 58.47 11.75
N GLU A 98 -17.82 59.22 11.67
CA GLU A 98 -16.85 59.09 10.58
C GLU A 98 -15.72 58.10 10.87
N VAL A 99 -15.39 57.85 12.14
CA VAL A 99 -14.25 57.00 12.53
C VAL A 99 -14.71 55.74 13.27
N VAL A 100 -15.43 55.90 14.38
CA VAL A 100 -15.76 54.77 15.27
C VAL A 100 -16.76 53.81 14.64
N LEU A 101 -17.85 54.32 14.04
CA LEU A 101 -18.86 53.47 13.41
C LEU A 101 -18.32 52.68 12.20
N PRO A 102 -17.57 53.28 11.25
CA PRO A 102 -16.95 52.52 10.16
C PRO A 102 -15.93 51.49 10.65
N LEU A 103 -15.14 51.82 11.68
CA LEU A 103 -14.19 50.88 12.27
C LEU A 103 -14.92 49.69 12.91
N ARG A 104 -15.92 49.96 13.76
CA ARG A 104 -16.74 48.91 14.39
C ARG A 104 -17.40 48.01 13.35
N ARG A 105 -17.94 48.58 12.26
CA ARG A 105 -18.51 47.81 11.15
C ARG A 105 -17.45 46.98 10.43
N ALA A 106 -16.25 47.51 10.22
CA ALA A 106 -15.16 46.76 9.59
C ALA A 106 -14.74 45.57 10.46
N VAL A 107 -14.49 45.80 11.75
CA VAL A 107 -14.16 44.77 12.74
C VAL A 107 -15.24 43.70 12.82
N HIS A 108 -16.50 44.09 12.98
CA HIS A 108 -17.62 43.14 13.10
C HIS A 108 -17.79 42.27 11.85
N ASN A 109 -17.55 42.83 10.66
CA ASN A 109 -17.66 42.11 9.39
C ASN A 109 -16.37 41.35 9.01
N GLY A 110 -15.34 41.35 9.86
CA GLY A 110 -14.03 40.77 9.53
C GLY A 110 -13.38 41.41 8.29
N ARG A 111 -13.68 42.68 8.01
CA ARG A 111 -13.17 43.41 6.85
C ARG A 111 -12.01 44.28 7.25
N GLU A 112 -11.06 44.41 6.33
CA GLU A 112 -9.91 45.30 6.50
C GLU A 112 -10.34 46.77 6.51
N PRO A 113 -10.12 47.53 7.61
CA PRO A 113 -10.38 48.96 7.63
C PRO A 113 -9.49 49.72 6.65
N ARG A 114 -10.08 50.70 5.96
CA ARG A 114 -9.37 51.59 5.02
C ARG A 114 -8.20 52.30 5.70
N LEU A 115 -7.08 52.46 5.00
CA LEU A 115 -5.90 53.15 5.55
C LEU A 115 -6.19 54.61 5.95
N THR A 116 -7.05 55.30 5.21
CA THR A 116 -7.49 56.67 5.55
C THR A 116 -8.24 56.72 6.88
N LEU A 117 -9.01 55.68 7.21
CA LEU A 117 -9.72 55.56 8.48
C LEU A 117 -8.74 55.35 9.65
N LEU A 118 -7.71 54.51 9.45
CA LEU A 118 -6.69 54.23 10.48
C LEU A 118 -5.85 55.46 10.82
N ARG A 119 -5.52 56.28 9.83
CA ARG A 119 -4.79 57.54 10.04
C ARG A 119 -5.58 58.56 10.88
N ARG A 120 -6.91 58.41 10.94
CA ARG A 120 -7.82 59.30 11.68
C ARG A 120 -8.16 58.82 13.07
N LEU A 121 -7.51 57.77 13.60
CA LEU A 121 -7.84 57.22 14.92
C LEU A 121 -7.51 58.17 16.08
N ASP A 122 -6.70 59.21 15.88
CA ASP A 122 -6.48 60.35 16.80
C ASP A 122 -6.47 59.98 18.29
N GLY A 123 -5.48 59.16 18.69
CA GLY A 123 -5.32 58.76 20.10
C GLY A 123 -6.39 57.80 20.66
N LEU A 124 -7.37 57.34 19.86
CA LEU A 124 -8.38 56.37 20.27
C LEU A 124 -7.75 55.05 20.77
N ALA A 125 -6.69 54.59 20.11
CA ALA A 125 -5.90 53.44 20.57
C ALA A 125 -5.21 53.68 21.93
N GLY A 126 -5.02 54.95 22.33
CA GLY A 126 -4.58 55.34 23.67
C GLY A 126 -5.63 55.03 24.75
N ARG A 127 -6.91 55.16 24.40
CA ARG A 127 -8.06 55.13 25.32
C ARG A 127 -8.83 53.82 25.32
N VAL A 128 -8.73 53.04 24.23
CA VAL A 128 -9.39 51.74 24.07
C VAL A 128 -8.30 50.66 23.98
N PRO A 129 -7.97 49.97 25.09
CA PRO A 129 -6.91 48.96 25.12
C PRO A 129 -7.13 47.82 24.12
N GLU A 130 -8.38 47.41 23.91
CA GLU A 130 -8.77 46.37 22.95
C GLU A 130 -8.42 46.80 21.52
N LEU A 131 -8.57 48.09 21.20
CA LEU A 131 -8.22 48.64 19.89
C LEU A 131 -6.70 48.59 19.69
N ARG A 132 -5.92 48.92 20.71
CA ARG A 132 -4.46 48.79 20.66
C ARG A 132 -4.04 47.34 20.41
N ALA A 133 -4.55 46.40 21.21
CA ALA A 133 -4.25 44.98 21.06
C ALA A 133 -4.63 44.44 19.66
N TRP A 134 -5.76 44.91 19.11
CA TRP A 134 -6.20 44.55 17.77
C TRP A 134 -5.32 45.16 16.67
N LEU A 135 -4.93 46.44 16.80
CA LEU A 135 -4.01 47.09 15.87
C LEU A 135 -2.62 46.45 15.88
N ASP A 136 -2.11 46.07 17.06
CA ASP A 136 -0.83 45.39 17.20
C ASP A 136 -0.86 44.02 16.52
N ALA A 137 -1.93 43.23 16.75
CA ALA A 137 -2.12 41.95 16.09
C ALA A 137 -2.24 42.08 14.56
N ARG A 138 -2.92 43.14 14.08
CA ARG A 138 -3.01 43.44 12.64
C ARG A 138 -1.68 43.88 12.05
N GLY A 139 -0.93 44.75 12.73
CA GLY A 139 0.41 45.16 12.30
C GLY A 139 1.31 43.96 12.15
N ARG A 140 1.33 43.08 13.16
CA ARG A 140 2.09 41.82 13.11
C ARG A 140 1.64 40.90 11.97
N ARG A 141 0.34 40.82 11.69
CA ARG A 141 -0.19 40.06 10.55
C ARG A 141 0.36 40.59 9.22
N GLU A 142 0.38 41.90 9.01
CA GLU A 142 0.95 42.48 7.79
C GLU A 142 2.45 42.20 7.66
N ASP A 143 3.20 42.28 8.77
CA ASP A 143 4.63 41.91 8.79
C ASP A 143 4.83 40.44 8.39
N VAL A 144 4.04 39.52 8.95
CA VAL A 144 4.10 38.09 8.63
C VAL A 144 3.72 37.83 7.18
N LEU A 145 2.71 38.53 6.64
CA LEU A 145 2.35 38.44 5.23
C LEU A 145 3.48 38.94 4.31
N ALA A 146 4.20 39.99 4.70
CA ALA A 146 5.38 40.44 3.96
C ALA A 146 6.51 39.40 3.99
N VAL A 147 6.76 38.77 5.16
CA VAL A 147 7.71 37.66 5.29
C VAL A 147 7.32 36.48 4.40
N LEU A 148 6.05 36.08 4.37
CA LEU A 148 5.55 34.99 3.52
C LEU A 148 5.73 35.30 2.03
N ARG A 149 5.41 36.52 1.59
CA ARG A 149 5.62 36.95 0.20
C ARG A 149 7.10 36.88 -0.20
N ALA A 150 8.00 37.39 0.64
CA ALA A 150 9.44 37.35 0.39
C ALA A 150 10.03 35.93 0.48
N GLY A 151 9.48 35.08 1.36
CA GLY A 151 9.97 33.73 1.63
C GLY A 151 9.45 32.64 0.67
N THR A 152 8.45 32.94 -0.16
CA THR A 152 7.78 31.94 -1.03
C THR A 152 8.77 31.28 -2.00
N ASP A 153 9.49 32.07 -2.80
CA ASP A 153 10.41 31.54 -3.80
C ASP A 153 11.61 30.79 -3.18
N PRO A 154 12.28 31.31 -2.13
CA PRO A 154 13.32 30.57 -1.42
C PRO A 154 12.84 29.25 -0.82
N ALA A 155 11.65 29.22 -0.20
CA ALA A 155 11.09 28.00 0.37
C ALA A 155 10.77 26.96 -0.71
N LEU A 156 10.21 27.39 -1.83
CA LEU A 156 9.91 26.51 -2.98
C LEU A 156 11.19 25.96 -3.62
N ALA A 157 12.21 26.80 -3.80
CA ALA A 157 13.51 26.38 -4.33
C ALA A 157 14.18 25.34 -3.40
N ALA A 158 14.12 25.56 -2.08
CA ALA A 158 14.64 24.62 -1.09
C ALA A 158 13.90 23.27 -1.14
N GLY A 159 12.56 23.29 -1.23
CA GLY A 159 11.76 22.07 -1.38
C GLY A 159 12.08 21.29 -2.66
N ARG A 160 12.29 22.00 -3.78
CA ARG A 160 12.71 21.38 -5.06
C ARG A 160 14.12 20.79 -4.99
N SER A 161 15.02 21.42 -4.27
CA SER A 161 16.36 20.87 -4.02
C SER A 161 16.28 19.55 -3.23
N VAL A 162 15.44 19.49 -2.18
CA VAL A 162 15.18 18.25 -1.43
C VAL A 162 14.59 17.17 -2.35
N LEU A 163 13.60 17.51 -3.17
CA LEU A 163 13.00 16.58 -4.12
C LEU A 163 14.04 16.05 -5.13
N ALA A 164 14.89 16.92 -5.67
CA ALA A 164 15.97 16.53 -6.58
C ALA A 164 17.01 15.63 -5.89
N GLY A 165 17.30 15.86 -4.61
CA GLY A 165 18.12 14.97 -3.78
C GLY A 165 17.51 13.57 -3.69
N LEU A 166 16.24 13.49 -3.27
CA LEU A 166 15.50 12.22 -3.20
C LEU A 166 15.48 11.50 -4.55
N CYS A 167 15.25 12.21 -5.66
CA CYS A 167 15.21 11.62 -7.00
C CYS A 167 16.54 11.02 -7.47
N ARG A 168 17.66 11.40 -6.87
CA ARG A 168 18.98 10.83 -7.16
C ARG A 168 19.30 9.59 -6.32
N GLU A 169 18.49 9.29 -5.31
CA GLU A 169 18.71 8.13 -4.46
C GLU A 169 18.53 6.81 -5.24
N PRO A 170 19.50 5.88 -5.17
CA PRO A 170 19.44 4.63 -5.93
C PRO A 170 18.20 3.78 -5.62
N SER A 171 17.71 3.82 -4.38
CA SER A 171 16.49 3.10 -3.97
C SER A 171 15.25 3.68 -4.64
N PHE A 172 15.13 5.01 -4.75
CA PHE A 172 14.00 5.64 -5.43
C PHE A 172 14.04 5.39 -6.95
N LEU A 173 15.22 5.51 -7.57
CA LEU A 173 15.40 5.22 -9.00
C LEU A 173 15.01 3.78 -9.34
N ARG A 174 15.39 2.82 -8.50
CA ARG A 174 14.98 1.42 -8.62
C ARG A 174 13.47 1.25 -8.46
N ALA A 175 12.86 1.90 -7.48
CA ALA A 175 11.40 1.83 -7.28
C ALA A 175 10.63 2.39 -8.48
N ALA A 176 11.11 3.51 -9.04
CA ALA A 176 10.52 4.15 -10.20
C ALA A 176 10.61 3.29 -11.46
N SER A 177 11.75 2.63 -11.71
CA SER A 177 11.96 1.79 -12.90
C SER A 177 11.00 0.61 -12.98
N PHE A 178 10.70 -0.03 -11.85
CA PHE A 178 9.72 -1.12 -11.76
C PHE A 178 8.26 -0.65 -11.79
N THR A 179 8.01 0.64 -11.57
CA THR A 179 6.64 1.20 -11.63
C THR A 179 6.26 1.54 -13.06
N SER A 180 7.07 2.34 -13.76
CA SER A 180 6.91 2.60 -15.19
C SER A 180 8.11 3.34 -15.78
N ALA A 181 8.32 3.17 -17.09
CA ALA A 181 9.35 3.91 -17.82
C ALA A 181 9.08 5.44 -17.87
N ASP A 182 7.81 5.86 -17.85
CA ASP A 182 7.43 7.29 -17.79
C ASP A 182 7.78 7.90 -16.44
N LEU A 183 7.48 7.20 -15.34
CA LEU A 183 7.84 7.67 -14.00
C LEU A 183 9.36 7.77 -13.84
N LEU A 184 10.12 6.75 -14.30
CA LEU A 184 11.57 6.80 -14.25
C LEU A 184 12.12 8.03 -14.98
N ARG A 185 11.62 8.33 -16.18
CA ARG A 185 12.01 9.53 -16.94
C ARG A 185 11.69 10.83 -16.19
N ALA A 186 10.53 10.91 -15.55
CA ALA A 186 10.13 12.07 -14.76
C ALA A 186 11.02 12.25 -13.50
N VAL A 187 11.34 11.16 -12.80
CA VAL A 187 12.24 11.14 -11.63
C VAL A 187 13.65 11.57 -12.02
N LEU A 188 14.20 11.02 -13.10
CA LEU A 188 15.53 11.42 -13.60
C LEU A 188 15.58 12.91 -13.93
N ARG A 189 14.55 13.43 -14.61
CA ARG A 189 14.44 14.87 -14.92
C ARG A 189 14.39 15.72 -13.65
N ALA A 190 13.56 15.34 -12.67
CA ALA A 190 13.47 16.04 -11.40
C ALA A 190 14.79 16.02 -10.61
N GLY A 191 15.57 14.92 -10.72
CA GLY A 191 16.88 14.78 -10.10
C GLY A 191 17.95 15.75 -10.61
N HIS A 192 17.78 16.30 -11.83
CA HIS A 192 18.65 17.33 -12.40
C HIS A 192 18.17 18.76 -12.11
N GLY A 193 17.06 18.91 -11.40
CA GLY A 193 16.43 20.20 -11.11
C GLY A 193 15.45 20.67 -12.19
N PRO A 194 14.62 21.68 -11.89
CA PRO A 194 13.53 22.13 -12.77
C PRO A 194 14.05 23.01 -13.91
N THR A 195 14.67 22.40 -14.92
CA THR A 195 15.27 23.13 -16.05
C THR A 195 14.26 23.47 -17.15
N ASP A 196 13.10 22.80 -17.21
CA ASP A 196 12.12 22.99 -18.29
C ASP A 196 10.64 22.98 -17.85
N ARG A 197 9.75 23.40 -18.76
CA ARG A 197 8.28 23.42 -18.55
C ARG A 197 7.71 22.04 -18.24
N ARG A 198 8.33 20.98 -18.78
CA ARG A 198 7.86 19.61 -18.63
C ARG A 198 8.12 19.09 -17.22
N ALA A 199 9.29 19.37 -16.65
CA ALA A 199 9.65 19.08 -15.27
C ALA A 199 8.62 19.69 -14.30
N ARG A 200 8.19 20.94 -14.53
CA ARG A 200 7.17 21.60 -13.71
C ARG A 200 5.80 20.91 -13.78
N LYS A 201 5.41 20.39 -14.96
CA LYS A 201 4.15 19.64 -15.13
C LYS A 201 4.20 18.29 -14.42
N GLU A 202 5.36 17.63 -14.45
CA GLU A 202 5.58 16.30 -13.86
C GLU A 202 5.86 16.36 -12.34
N GLU A 203 6.29 17.52 -11.81
CA GLU A 203 6.72 17.74 -10.41
C GLU A 203 5.72 17.20 -9.39
N ALA A 204 4.42 17.50 -9.53
CA ALA A 204 3.40 17.00 -8.61
C ALA A 204 3.27 15.48 -8.62
N GLY A 205 3.47 14.84 -9.78
CA GLY A 205 3.46 13.38 -9.92
C GLY A 205 4.67 12.72 -9.26
N VAL A 206 5.85 13.32 -9.44
CA VAL A 206 7.10 12.88 -8.80
C VAL A 206 7.02 13.06 -7.28
N ALA A 207 6.54 14.22 -6.81
CA ALA A 207 6.38 14.50 -5.38
C ALA A 207 5.47 13.49 -4.68
N ARG A 208 4.38 13.04 -5.32
CA ARG A 208 3.52 11.97 -4.75
C ARG A 208 4.27 10.65 -4.57
N HIS A 209 5.13 10.29 -5.50
CA HIS A 209 5.94 9.07 -5.39
C HIS A 209 7.07 9.24 -4.37
N ALA A 210 7.68 10.42 -4.26
CA ALA A 210 8.64 10.73 -3.20
C ALA A 210 8.00 10.63 -1.81
N VAL A 211 6.80 11.19 -1.63
CA VAL A 211 6.01 11.04 -0.38
C VAL A 211 5.71 9.58 -0.09
N ARG A 212 5.33 8.78 -1.09
CA ARG A 212 5.17 7.33 -0.91
C ARG A 212 6.48 6.70 -0.42
N ALA A 213 7.59 7.06 -1.05
CA ALA A 213 8.90 6.47 -0.80
C ALA A 213 9.43 6.76 0.61
N VAL A 214 9.05 7.89 1.23
CA VAL A 214 9.52 8.29 2.57
C VAL A 214 8.49 8.05 3.69
N ALA A 215 7.21 7.87 3.37
CA ALA A 215 6.14 7.83 4.38
C ALA A 215 5.16 6.65 4.28
N ARG A 216 5.10 5.90 3.17
CA ARG A 216 4.15 4.79 3.02
C ARG A 216 4.87 3.44 3.11
N THR A 217 4.45 2.64 4.08
CA THR A 217 4.99 1.29 4.35
C THR A 217 4.21 0.16 3.65
N THR A 218 3.24 0.49 2.78
CA THR A 218 2.52 -0.50 1.97
C THR A 218 3.45 -1.12 0.93
N PRO A 219 3.62 -2.46 0.90
CA PRO A 219 4.50 -3.15 -0.03
C PRO A 219 4.23 -2.76 -1.47
N LEU A 220 5.20 -2.12 -2.12
CA LEU A 220 5.17 -1.84 -3.55
C LEU A 220 6.59 -1.67 -4.07
N SER A 221 7.04 -2.59 -4.93
CA SER A 221 8.35 -2.48 -5.57
C SER A 221 9.48 -2.21 -4.54
N ALA A 222 10.52 -1.50 -4.94
CA ALA A 222 11.60 -1.05 -4.07
C ALA A 222 11.26 0.25 -3.28
N PHE A 223 9.98 0.62 -3.11
CA PHE A 223 9.63 1.72 -2.20
C PHE A 223 9.75 1.31 -0.73
N THR A 224 9.58 0.01 -0.46
CA THR A 224 9.44 -0.53 0.89
C THR A 224 10.19 -1.84 1.00
N ALA A 225 10.90 -2.04 2.11
CA ALA A 225 11.40 -3.35 2.51
C ALA A 225 10.44 -4.02 3.48
N VAL A 226 10.44 -5.35 3.44
CA VAL A 226 9.76 -6.22 4.40
C VAL A 226 10.82 -7.08 5.06
N GLY A 227 10.82 -7.12 6.38
CA GLY A 227 11.62 -8.04 7.18
C GLY A 227 10.75 -8.78 8.17
N TRP A 228 11.20 -9.93 8.63
CA TRP A 228 10.59 -10.64 9.75
C TRP A 228 11.68 -11.04 10.74
N GLY A 229 11.33 -11.07 12.01
CA GLY A 229 12.24 -11.48 13.08
C GLY A 229 11.47 -11.90 14.31
N VAL A 230 12.17 -12.49 15.27
CA VAL A 230 11.59 -12.83 16.58
C VAL A 230 11.45 -11.54 17.38
N LEU A 231 10.30 -11.33 18.02
CA LEU A 231 10.15 -10.23 18.97
C LEU A 231 11.13 -10.47 20.13
N PRO A 232 12.03 -9.53 20.43
CA PRO A 232 12.92 -9.69 21.57
C PRO A 232 12.08 -9.87 22.83
N THR A 233 12.43 -10.87 23.65
CA THR A 233 11.81 -11.03 24.97
C THR A 233 12.19 -9.78 25.79
N PRO A 234 11.23 -8.93 26.19
CA PRO A 234 11.58 -7.68 26.87
C PRO A 234 12.28 -8.02 28.19
N SER A 235 13.52 -7.54 28.35
CA SER A 235 14.20 -7.67 29.63
C SER A 235 13.54 -6.72 30.64
N ALA A 236 13.68 -6.98 31.95
CA ALA A 236 13.16 -6.08 32.98
C ALA A 236 13.77 -4.66 32.91
N VAL A 237 14.92 -4.51 32.24
CA VAL A 237 15.65 -3.25 32.03
C VAL A 237 15.07 -2.44 30.85
N ASP A 238 14.42 -3.09 29.88
CA ASP A 238 13.88 -2.46 28.66
C ASP A 238 12.51 -1.79 28.83
N ARG A 239 11.93 -1.84 30.05
CA ARG A 239 10.62 -1.23 30.33
C ARG A 239 10.68 0.29 30.47
N GLY A 240 11.88 0.87 30.54
CA GLY A 240 12.11 2.31 30.53
C GLY A 240 12.71 2.75 29.20
N ASP A 241 11.90 3.39 28.36
CA ASP A 241 12.36 4.30 27.31
C ASP A 241 13.10 3.70 26.08
N VAL A 242 12.88 2.41 25.77
CA VAL A 242 13.30 1.87 24.46
C VAL A 242 12.32 2.37 23.40
N SER A 243 12.62 3.54 22.85
CA SER A 243 11.96 4.02 21.64
C SER A 243 12.22 3.04 20.50
N TRP A 244 11.17 2.38 20.01
CA TRP A 244 11.24 1.56 18.79
C TRP A 244 11.78 2.35 17.58
N ASN A 245 11.78 3.68 17.64
CA ASN A 245 12.34 4.57 16.62
C ASN A 245 13.88 4.52 16.55
N GLY A 246 14.55 3.94 17.56
CA GLY A 246 16.01 3.76 17.60
C GLY A 246 16.48 2.35 17.23
N ALA A 247 15.57 1.43 16.89
CA ALA A 247 15.96 0.10 16.43
C ALA A 247 16.61 0.23 15.06
N ASP A 248 17.93 -0.01 14.98
CA ASP A 248 18.69 -0.08 13.74
C ASP A 248 18.20 -1.29 12.92
N LEU A 249 17.19 -1.06 12.09
CA LEU A 249 16.79 -2.01 11.08
C LEU A 249 17.91 -2.06 10.04
N PRO A 250 18.38 -3.25 9.62
CA PRO A 250 19.44 -3.38 8.63
C PRO A 250 18.89 -3.11 7.21
N VAL A 251 18.26 -1.95 7.00
CA VAL A 251 17.63 -1.56 5.73
C VAL A 251 18.67 -1.52 4.60
N GLY A 252 19.92 -1.15 4.93
CA GLY A 252 21.05 -1.16 4.00
C GLY A 252 21.46 -2.55 3.50
N SER A 253 21.08 -3.63 4.20
CA SER A 253 21.31 -5.01 3.73
C SER A 253 20.11 -5.62 3.00
N SER A 254 19.07 -4.82 2.73
CA SER A 254 17.89 -5.28 2.00
C SER A 254 18.27 -5.83 0.62
N ARG A 255 17.68 -6.98 0.28
CA ARG A 255 17.89 -7.66 -1.00
C ARG A 255 16.62 -7.58 -1.84
N ALA A 256 16.77 -7.15 -3.09
CA ALA A 256 15.67 -7.19 -4.04
C ALA A 256 15.48 -8.63 -4.56
N VAL A 257 14.26 -9.14 -4.45
CA VAL A 257 13.87 -10.42 -5.06
C VAL A 257 13.03 -10.10 -6.29
N VAL A 258 13.57 -10.40 -7.47
CA VAL A 258 12.85 -10.21 -8.74
C VAL A 258 12.18 -11.52 -9.11
N ARG A 259 10.91 -11.44 -9.52
CA ARG A 259 10.11 -12.54 -10.02
C ARG A 259 9.47 -12.13 -11.33
N ALA A 260 9.36 -13.08 -12.26
CA ALA A 260 8.56 -12.87 -13.45
C ALA A 260 7.09 -12.65 -13.04
N ASN A 261 6.40 -11.78 -13.77
CA ASN A 261 4.97 -11.58 -13.57
C ASN A 261 4.27 -12.92 -13.80
N ARG A 262 3.64 -13.45 -12.76
CA ARG A 262 3.02 -14.77 -12.76
C ARG A 262 2.01 -14.92 -13.89
N THR A 263 1.16 -13.91 -14.10
CA THR A 263 0.18 -13.90 -15.20
C THR A 263 0.84 -14.01 -16.57
N LEU A 264 1.98 -13.34 -16.81
CA LEU A 264 2.70 -13.47 -18.08
C LEU A 264 3.32 -14.86 -18.27
N VAL A 265 3.85 -15.45 -17.19
CA VAL A 265 4.39 -16.83 -17.21
C VAL A 265 3.27 -17.82 -17.50
N ASP A 266 2.13 -17.72 -16.82
CA ASP A 266 0.96 -18.57 -17.03
C ASP A 266 0.41 -18.44 -18.44
N THR A 267 0.36 -17.20 -18.95
CA THR A 267 -0.07 -16.90 -20.32
C THR A 267 0.85 -17.57 -21.35
N LEU A 268 2.16 -17.45 -21.17
CA LEU A 268 3.14 -18.08 -22.06
C LEU A 268 3.04 -19.60 -21.98
N PHE A 269 2.92 -20.16 -20.77
CA PHE A 269 2.75 -21.60 -20.59
C PHE A 269 1.48 -22.12 -21.25
N ALA A 270 0.33 -21.46 -21.04
CA ALA A 270 -0.93 -21.83 -21.67
C ALA A 270 -0.84 -21.80 -23.21
N ALA A 271 -0.18 -20.78 -23.76
CA ALA A 271 0.05 -20.69 -25.21
C ALA A 271 0.95 -21.82 -25.74
N LEU A 272 1.98 -22.22 -24.99
CA LEU A 272 2.87 -23.34 -25.36
C LEU A 272 2.18 -24.71 -25.20
N ALA A 273 1.37 -24.88 -24.15
CA ALA A 273 0.62 -26.09 -23.86
C ALA A 273 -0.58 -26.30 -24.80
N ALA A 274 -0.99 -25.27 -25.54
CA ALA A 274 -2.00 -25.39 -26.60
C ALA A 274 -1.51 -26.23 -27.80
N ASP A 275 -0.19 -26.33 -28.02
CA ASP A 275 0.39 -27.22 -29.02
C ASP A 275 0.39 -28.67 -28.49
N PRO A 276 -0.38 -29.61 -29.09
CA PRO A 276 -0.46 -30.98 -28.62
C PRO A 276 0.89 -31.68 -28.53
N ARG A 277 1.85 -31.35 -29.40
CA ARG A 277 3.20 -31.97 -29.41
C ARG A 277 4.03 -31.56 -28.20
N ARG A 278 3.87 -30.32 -27.74
CA ARG A 278 4.56 -29.82 -26.54
C ARG A 278 3.87 -30.33 -25.29
N ARG A 279 2.52 -30.30 -25.31
CA ARG A 279 1.69 -30.82 -24.23
C ARG A 279 2.02 -32.27 -23.90
N SER A 280 2.14 -33.14 -24.90
CA SER A 280 2.37 -34.59 -24.69
C SER A 280 3.66 -34.93 -23.95
N THR A 281 4.67 -34.07 -24.01
CA THR A 281 5.96 -34.27 -23.31
C THR A 281 5.94 -33.90 -21.83
N LEU A 282 4.87 -33.24 -21.35
CA LEU A 282 4.77 -32.80 -19.97
C LEU A 282 4.14 -33.87 -19.07
N PRO A 283 4.51 -33.94 -17.78
CA PRO A 283 3.73 -34.67 -16.80
C PRO A 283 2.32 -34.09 -16.71
N HIS A 284 1.32 -34.94 -16.52
CA HIS A 284 -0.07 -34.54 -16.37
C HIS A 284 -0.59 -34.95 -14.99
N ARG A 285 -1.53 -34.14 -14.49
CA ARG A 285 -2.29 -34.40 -13.27
C ARG A 285 -3.77 -34.19 -13.53
N MET A 286 -4.63 -34.74 -12.68
CA MET A 286 -6.05 -34.39 -12.69
C MET A 286 -6.22 -32.89 -12.40
N CYS A 287 -7.22 -32.26 -13.04
CA CYS A 287 -7.51 -30.83 -12.86
C CYS A 287 -7.86 -30.50 -11.40
N SER A 288 -8.57 -31.41 -10.73
CA SER A 288 -8.85 -31.43 -9.30
C SER A 288 -8.84 -32.87 -8.78
N SER A 289 -8.95 -33.02 -7.45
CA SER A 289 -9.34 -34.29 -6.86
C SER A 289 -10.73 -34.73 -7.38
N LEU A 290 -10.90 -36.04 -7.54
CA LEU A 290 -12.17 -36.66 -7.88
C LEU A 290 -13.11 -36.59 -6.67
N ARG A 291 -14.32 -36.06 -6.85
CA ARG A 291 -15.41 -36.20 -5.89
C ARG A 291 -16.43 -37.20 -6.44
N ASP A 292 -16.53 -38.38 -5.83
CA ASP A 292 -17.51 -39.40 -6.21
C ASP A 292 -18.76 -39.27 -5.32
N SER A 293 -19.93 -39.15 -5.95
CA SER A 293 -21.22 -39.17 -5.26
C SER A 293 -22.26 -39.89 -6.12
N GLY A 294 -22.78 -41.02 -5.62
CA GLY A 294 -23.87 -41.76 -6.27
C GLY A 294 -23.53 -42.25 -7.68
N GLY A 295 -22.28 -42.67 -7.93
CA GLY A 295 -21.82 -43.12 -9.24
C GLY A 295 -21.56 -41.99 -10.24
N ARG A 296 -21.48 -40.75 -9.76
CA ARG A 296 -21.08 -39.58 -10.55
C ARG A 296 -19.75 -39.04 -10.06
N ALA A 297 -18.85 -38.82 -11.00
CA ALA A 297 -17.55 -38.21 -10.80
C ALA A 297 -17.63 -36.72 -11.10
N ALA A 298 -17.39 -35.88 -10.09
CA ALA A 298 -17.37 -34.43 -10.21
C ALA A 298 -15.95 -33.88 -10.08
N PHE A 299 -15.60 -32.98 -11.00
CA PHE A 299 -14.31 -32.30 -11.04
C PHE A 299 -14.51 -30.79 -11.09
N ALA A 300 -13.75 -30.06 -10.27
CA ALA A 300 -13.60 -28.62 -10.41
C ALA A 300 -12.51 -28.35 -11.46
N ARG A 301 -12.82 -27.50 -12.43
CA ARG A 301 -11.91 -27.21 -13.54
C ARG A 301 -11.77 -25.71 -13.70
N SER A 302 -10.52 -25.26 -13.72
CA SER A 302 -10.16 -23.89 -14.08
C SER A 302 -9.78 -23.82 -15.55
N ARG A 303 -10.34 -22.86 -16.28
CA ARG A 303 -10.06 -22.58 -17.68
C ARG A 303 -9.51 -21.18 -17.84
N THR A 304 -8.42 -21.05 -18.58
CA THR A 304 -7.83 -19.75 -18.87
C THR A 304 -8.44 -19.21 -20.16
N ALA A 305 -9.14 -18.08 -20.07
CA ALA A 305 -9.71 -17.38 -21.20
C ALA A 305 -8.93 -16.09 -21.48
N PHE A 306 -8.48 -15.92 -22.72
CA PHE A 306 -7.94 -14.65 -23.17
C PHE A 306 -9.09 -13.66 -23.36
N THR A 307 -9.21 -12.71 -22.45
CA THR A 307 -10.16 -11.61 -22.63
C THR A 307 -9.62 -10.64 -23.69
N ALA A 308 -10.52 -9.96 -24.41
CA ALA A 308 -10.17 -8.96 -25.41
C ALA A 308 -9.27 -7.81 -24.86
N ALA A 309 -9.16 -7.68 -23.54
CA ALA A 309 -8.35 -6.67 -22.85
C ALA A 309 -6.90 -7.09 -22.52
N ARG A 310 -6.38 -8.20 -23.09
CA ARG A 310 -5.00 -8.72 -22.85
C ARG A 310 -4.74 -9.23 -21.42
N PHE A 311 -5.80 -9.55 -20.67
CA PHE A 311 -5.70 -10.21 -19.38
C PHE A 311 -6.20 -11.64 -19.48
N LEU A 312 -5.51 -12.54 -18.79
CA LEU A 312 -5.93 -13.92 -18.60
C LEU A 312 -7.03 -13.91 -17.53
N ALA A 313 -8.26 -14.24 -17.90
CA ALA A 313 -9.31 -14.56 -16.95
C ALA A 313 -9.25 -16.05 -16.64
N VAL A 314 -9.46 -16.41 -15.37
CA VAL A 314 -9.67 -17.80 -14.97
C VAL A 314 -11.18 -17.96 -14.77
N GLU A 315 -11.78 -18.85 -15.53
CA GLU A 315 -13.16 -19.28 -15.36
C GLU A 315 -13.14 -20.64 -14.67
N ASP A 316 -13.81 -20.73 -13.52
CA ASP A 316 -13.97 -21.99 -12.82
C ASP A 316 -15.34 -22.58 -13.15
N ASP A 317 -15.37 -23.84 -13.57
CA ASP A 317 -16.59 -24.61 -13.76
C ASP A 317 -16.50 -26.00 -13.12
N GLU A 318 -17.65 -26.67 -13.05
CA GLU A 318 -17.74 -28.04 -12.54
C GLU A 318 -18.19 -28.97 -13.67
N VAL A 319 -17.47 -30.08 -13.84
CA VAL A 319 -17.81 -31.12 -14.80
C VAL A 319 -18.23 -32.37 -14.05
N VAL A 320 -19.43 -32.87 -14.37
CA VAL A 320 -19.98 -34.09 -13.79
C VAL A 320 -20.12 -35.16 -14.87
N LEU A 321 -19.50 -36.31 -14.65
CA LEU A 321 -19.52 -37.46 -15.55
C LEU A 321 -19.99 -38.71 -14.79
N GLY A 322 -20.30 -39.78 -15.52
CA GLY A 322 -20.43 -41.11 -14.89
C GLY A 322 -19.08 -41.53 -14.30
N ALA A 323 -19.08 -42.07 -13.08
CA ALA A 323 -17.89 -42.58 -12.42
C ALA A 323 -17.46 -43.93 -13.03
N ALA A 324 -16.96 -43.90 -14.26
CA ALA A 324 -16.44 -45.09 -14.94
C ALA A 324 -15.10 -45.53 -14.30
N GLU A 325 -14.87 -46.84 -14.25
CA GLU A 325 -13.68 -47.42 -13.62
C GLU A 325 -12.35 -46.89 -14.20
N PRO A 326 -12.18 -46.72 -15.54
CA PRO A 326 -10.96 -46.14 -16.09
C PRO A 326 -10.66 -44.72 -15.58
N LEU A 327 -11.70 -43.91 -15.30
CA LEU A 327 -11.55 -42.55 -14.80
C LEU A 327 -11.13 -42.52 -13.32
N ARG A 328 -11.67 -43.43 -12.49
CA ARG A 328 -11.23 -43.62 -11.09
C ARG A 328 -9.78 -44.08 -11.04
N ARG A 329 -9.42 -45.08 -11.85
CA ARG A 329 -8.05 -45.60 -11.92
C ARG A 329 -7.07 -44.52 -12.40
N LEU A 330 -7.43 -43.76 -13.44
CA LEU A 330 -6.62 -42.64 -13.90
C LEU A 330 -6.41 -41.60 -12.79
N ALA A 331 -7.45 -41.26 -12.03
CA ALA A 331 -7.33 -40.30 -10.93
C ALA A 331 -6.33 -40.76 -9.85
N ALA A 332 -6.28 -42.07 -9.57
CA ALA A 332 -5.31 -42.66 -8.65
C ALA A 332 -3.87 -42.71 -9.22
N LEU A 333 -3.72 -42.93 -10.53
CA LEU A 333 -2.42 -43.01 -11.20
C LEU A 333 -1.75 -41.65 -11.46
N CYS A 334 -2.50 -40.55 -11.34
CA CYS A 334 -1.98 -39.19 -11.56
C CYS A 334 -1.24 -38.59 -10.35
N ASP A 335 -1.06 -39.35 -9.27
CA ASP A 335 -0.30 -38.93 -8.08
C ASP A 335 0.81 -39.95 -7.75
N PRO A 336 2.09 -39.67 -8.07
CA PRO A 336 2.60 -38.41 -8.62
C PRO A 336 2.29 -38.22 -10.13
N PRO A 337 2.39 -36.98 -10.65
CA PRO A 337 2.14 -36.69 -12.07
C PRO A 337 3.08 -37.44 -13.03
N ALA A 338 2.54 -37.92 -14.16
CA ALA A 338 3.27 -38.72 -15.15
C ALA A 338 2.95 -38.29 -16.61
N THR A 339 3.82 -38.62 -17.57
CA THR A 339 3.58 -38.32 -19.00
C THR A 339 2.42 -39.14 -19.56
N LEU A 340 1.83 -38.69 -20.68
CA LEU A 340 0.70 -39.41 -21.28
C LEU A 340 1.06 -40.84 -21.71
N ASP A 341 2.28 -41.05 -22.21
CA ASP A 341 2.73 -42.39 -22.63
C ASP A 341 2.90 -43.33 -21.44
N ALA A 342 3.43 -42.83 -20.31
CA ALA A 342 3.54 -43.60 -19.07
C ALA A 342 2.17 -43.92 -18.48
N LEU A 343 1.24 -42.95 -18.47
CA LEU A 343 -0.14 -43.17 -18.03
C LEU A 343 -0.87 -44.18 -18.92
N ALA A 344 -0.64 -44.16 -20.23
CA ALA A 344 -1.22 -45.12 -21.17
C ALA A 344 -0.74 -46.54 -20.87
N GLY A 345 0.57 -46.71 -20.63
CA GLY A 345 1.16 -47.98 -20.19
C GLY A 345 0.55 -48.48 -18.88
N MET A 346 0.54 -47.64 -17.84
CA MET A 346 0.00 -48.02 -16.51
C MET A 346 -1.51 -48.33 -16.53
N LEU A 347 -2.29 -47.70 -17.42
CA LEU A 347 -3.70 -48.01 -17.62
C LEU A 347 -3.89 -49.34 -18.37
N ALA A 348 -3.09 -49.59 -19.41
CA ALA A 348 -3.14 -50.80 -20.21
C ALA A 348 -2.62 -52.03 -19.45
N GLU A 349 -1.66 -51.85 -18.54
CA GLU A 349 -0.98 -52.97 -17.88
C GLU A 349 -1.91 -53.89 -17.10
N GLY A 350 -3.07 -53.45 -16.61
CA GLY A 350 -4.16 -54.34 -16.16
C GLY A 350 -3.82 -55.52 -15.19
N GLY A 351 -2.60 -55.64 -14.67
CA GLY A 351 -2.08 -56.82 -13.96
C GLY A 351 -1.24 -57.83 -14.78
N SER A 352 -0.82 -57.51 -16.01
CA SER A 352 -0.04 -58.38 -16.91
C SER A 352 1.39 -57.86 -17.13
N ALA A 353 2.37 -58.74 -17.31
CA ALA A 353 3.80 -58.38 -17.40
C ALA A 353 4.21 -57.68 -18.73
N GLU A 354 3.42 -57.81 -19.80
CA GLU A 354 3.58 -57.06 -21.05
C GLU A 354 2.21 -56.53 -21.52
N PRO A 355 2.06 -55.21 -21.71
CA PRO A 355 0.78 -54.63 -22.15
C PRO A 355 0.54 -54.90 -23.64
N ASP A 356 -0.67 -55.36 -23.96
CA ASP A 356 -1.16 -55.55 -25.33
C ASP A 356 -1.14 -54.20 -26.10
N PRO A 357 -0.48 -54.13 -27.29
CA PRO A 357 -0.41 -52.90 -28.09
C PRO A 357 -1.77 -52.26 -28.38
N ASP A 358 -2.82 -53.06 -28.58
CA ASP A 358 -4.17 -52.55 -28.86
C ASP A 358 -4.78 -51.89 -27.61
N GLN A 359 -4.48 -52.42 -26.41
CA GLN A 359 -4.91 -51.84 -25.14
C GLN A 359 -4.19 -50.52 -24.83
N VAL A 360 -2.88 -50.44 -25.14
CA VAL A 360 -2.12 -49.18 -25.02
C VAL A 360 -2.67 -48.12 -25.97
N ALA A 361 -3.00 -48.50 -27.21
CA ALA A 361 -3.61 -47.58 -28.18
C ALA A 361 -4.98 -47.06 -27.70
N ALA A 362 -5.82 -47.93 -27.12
CA ALA A 362 -7.10 -47.56 -26.53
C ALA A 362 -6.94 -46.64 -25.31
N ALA A 363 -5.97 -46.93 -24.42
CA ALA A 363 -5.66 -46.08 -23.26
C ALA A 363 -5.17 -44.70 -23.69
N ALA A 364 -4.30 -44.61 -24.70
CA ALA A 364 -3.84 -43.34 -25.25
C ALA A 364 -4.99 -42.53 -25.88
N ALA A 365 -5.94 -43.18 -26.56
CA ALA A 365 -7.13 -42.51 -27.08
C ALA A 365 -8.04 -41.96 -25.97
N PHE A 366 -8.24 -42.74 -24.90
CA PHE A 366 -8.97 -42.29 -23.71
C PHE A 366 -8.29 -41.08 -23.05
N LEU A 367 -6.97 -41.12 -22.84
CA LEU A 367 -6.22 -40.00 -22.25
C LEU A 367 -6.32 -38.73 -23.09
N ARG A 368 -6.26 -38.83 -24.43
CA ARG A 368 -6.50 -37.68 -25.32
C ARG A 368 -7.89 -37.08 -25.09
N GLN A 369 -8.93 -37.90 -24.98
CA GLN A 369 -10.28 -37.42 -24.71
C GLN A 369 -10.40 -36.72 -23.34
N VAL A 370 -9.78 -37.28 -22.30
CA VAL A 370 -9.77 -36.68 -20.95
C VAL A 370 -8.97 -35.36 -20.93
N CYS A 371 -7.87 -35.28 -21.68
CA CYS A 371 -7.12 -34.04 -21.90
C CYS A 371 -7.92 -32.98 -22.65
N ASP A 372 -8.58 -33.34 -23.75
CA ASP A 372 -9.38 -32.42 -24.56
C ASP A 372 -10.64 -31.95 -23.79
N ALA A 373 -11.14 -32.79 -22.87
CA ALA A 373 -12.16 -32.40 -21.89
C ALA A 373 -11.61 -31.49 -20.76
N GLY A 374 -10.30 -31.27 -20.68
CA GLY A 374 -9.66 -30.44 -19.66
C GLY A 374 -9.68 -31.03 -18.25
N LEU A 375 -9.87 -32.35 -18.12
CA LEU A 375 -9.85 -33.06 -16.83
C LEU A 375 -8.45 -33.57 -16.48
N LEU A 376 -7.61 -33.79 -17.49
CA LEU A 376 -6.19 -34.12 -17.36
C LEU A 376 -5.37 -32.95 -17.91
N VAL A 377 -4.67 -32.25 -17.03
CA VAL A 377 -3.96 -30.99 -17.35
C VAL A 377 -2.45 -31.16 -17.20
N PRO A 378 -1.65 -30.53 -18.07
CA PRO A 378 -0.19 -30.57 -17.92
C PRO A 378 0.24 -29.84 -16.64
N VAL A 379 1.22 -30.39 -15.95
CA VAL A 379 1.86 -29.77 -14.79
C VAL A 379 2.77 -28.66 -15.28
N GLU A 380 2.63 -27.50 -14.67
CA GLU A 380 3.52 -26.37 -14.90
C GLU A 380 4.96 -26.72 -14.50
N PRO A 381 5.97 -26.50 -15.36
CA PRO A 381 7.36 -26.86 -15.07
C PRO A 381 8.07 -25.83 -14.17
N TYR A 382 7.31 -25.06 -13.38
CA TYR A 382 7.81 -24.02 -12.49
C TYR A 382 7.10 -24.09 -11.14
N ALA A 383 7.83 -23.72 -10.07
CA ALA A 383 7.32 -23.82 -8.71
C ALA A 383 6.06 -22.94 -8.51
N PRO A 384 5.09 -23.39 -7.69
CA PRO A 384 4.04 -22.50 -7.18
C PRO A 384 4.71 -21.36 -6.40
N GLN A 385 4.29 -20.11 -6.67
CA GLN A 385 4.88 -18.91 -6.07
C GLN A 385 4.34 -18.61 -4.68
#